data_AF-A0A3M1C121-F1
#
_entry.id   AF-A0A3M1C121-F1
#
_cell.length_a   1.000
_cell.length_b   1.000
_cell.length_c   1.000
_cell.angle_alpha   90.00
_cell.angle_beta   90.00
_cell.angle_gamma   90.00
#
_symmetry.space_group_name_H-M   'P 1'
#
loop_
_entity.id
_entity.type
_entity.pdbx_description
1 polymer ?
#
loop_
_entity_poly.entity_id
_entity_poly.type
_entity_poly.pdbx_seq_one_letter_code
_entity_poly.pdbx_strand_id
1 'polypeptide(L)'
;MKLKYIFAFILNILPVFITKIIIDNKELFTVLTILIAIDTATGIAASIKTKKQITSWRMFIGIFLKLVFLEAILYTGAAIQKYIEYDFIGWASIVLCSIEIFSIDENINKVFGFSIITTIKKIYDTNKEFLDKIKN
;
A
#
# COMPACT_ATOMS: atom_id res chain seq x y z
N MET A 1 20.62 -10.44 -8.44
CA MET A 1 20.09 -10.04 -7.12
C MET A 1 20.67 -10.98 -6.07
N LYS A 2 21.33 -10.51 -4.99
CA LYS A 2 22.02 -11.42 -4.05
C LYS A 2 21.01 -12.22 -3.20
N LEU A 3 21.23 -13.53 -3.04
CA LEU A 3 20.36 -14.49 -2.33
C LEU A 3 19.87 -14.01 -0.95
N LYS A 4 20.73 -13.29 -0.22
CA LYS A 4 20.43 -12.67 1.07
C LYS A 4 19.24 -11.71 1.07
N TYR A 5 18.93 -11.07 -0.05
CA TYR A 5 17.82 -10.11 -0.15
C TYR A 5 16.48 -10.80 -0.37
N ILE A 6 16.47 -11.94 -1.07
CA ILE A 6 15.29 -12.80 -1.18
C ILE A 6 14.96 -13.37 0.20
N PHE A 7 15.98 -13.81 0.94
CA PHE A 7 15.81 -14.33 2.30
C PHE A 7 15.29 -13.27 3.27
N ALA A 8 15.82 -12.06 3.20
CA ALA A 8 15.36 -10.92 4.00
C ALA A 8 13.92 -10.49 3.64
N PHE A 9 13.54 -10.57 2.37
CA PHE A 9 12.16 -10.31 1.92
C PHE A 9 11.19 -11.37 2.46
N ILE A 10 11.56 -12.66 2.37
CA ILE A 10 10.78 -13.78 2.92
C ILE A 10 10.60 -13.64 4.44
N LEU A 11 11.67 -13.33 5.17
CA LEU A 11 11.63 -13.15 6.64
C LEU A 11 10.74 -11.99 7.07
N ASN A 12 10.59 -10.94 6.26
CA ASN A 12 9.72 -9.81 6.57
C ASN A 12 8.26 -10.04 6.20
N ILE A 13 8.01 -10.91 5.22
CA ILE A 13 6.65 -11.30 4.83
C ILE A 13 6.08 -12.40 5.76
N LEU A 14 6.95 -13.19 6.40
CA LEU A 14 6.54 -14.25 7.32
C LEU A 14 5.64 -13.77 8.48
N PRO A 15 5.94 -12.64 9.15
CA PRO A 15 5.06 -12.08 10.19
C PRO A 15 3.67 -11.74 9.66
N VAL A 16 3.56 -11.15 8.45
CA VAL A 16 2.27 -10.84 7.79
C VAL A 16 1.42 -12.09 7.61
N PHE A 17 2.04 -13.22 7.24
CA PHE A 17 1.33 -14.50 7.14
C PHE A 17 0.91 -15.04 8.51
N ILE A 18 1.69 -14.82 9.57
CA ILE A 18 1.34 -15.19 10.94
C ILE A 18 0.16 -14.34 11.44
N THR A 19 0.18 -13.01 11.22
CA THR A 19 -0.93 -12.12 11.61
C THR A 19 -2.23 -12.45 10.86
N LYS A 20 -2.13 -12.87 9.59
CA LYS A 20 -3.28 -13.34 8.79
C LYS A 20 -3.95 -14.60 9.36
N ILE A 21 -3.21 -15.42 10.11
CA ILE A 21 -3.77 -16.60 10.80
C ILE A 21 -4.49 -16.19 12.09
N ILE A 22 -4.05 -15.11 12.74
CA ILE A 22 -4.54 -14.66 14.05
C ILE A 22 -5.78 -13.76 13.96
N ILE A 23 -5.93 -12.99 12.87
CA ILE A 23 -7.00 -12.00 12.72
C ILE A 23 -7.96 -12.43 11.60
N ASP A 24 -9.26 -12.49 11.88
CA ASP A 24 -10.29 -12.98 10.95
C ASP A 24 -10.53 -12.11 9.70
N ASN A 25 -9.82 -10.98 9.56
CA ASN A 25 -9.92 -10.06 8.42
C ASN A 25 -9.03 -10.44 7.23
N LYS A 26 -9.11 -11.70 6.77
CA LYS A 26 -8.22 -12.29 5.75
C LYS A 26 -8.20 -11.55 4.40
N GLU A 27 -9.33 -10.97 4.01
CA GLU A 27 -9.49 -10.21 2.76
C GLU A 27 -8.64 -8.94 2.79
N LEU A 28 -8.72 -8.21 3.89
CA LEU A 28 -8.03 -6.95 4.10
C LEU A 28 -6.50 -7.14 4.10
N PHE A 29 -6.02 -8.20 4.74
CA PHE A 29 -4.60 -8.60 4.66
C PHE A 29 -4.15 -8.89 3.24
N THR A 30 -5.00 -9.54 2.45
CA THR A 30 -4.67 -9.89 1.07
C THR A 30 -4.55 -8.64 0.22
N VAL A 31 -5.47 -7.67 0.37
CA VAL A 31 -5.40 -6.38 -0.33
C VAL A 31 -4.16 -5.59 0.06
N LEU A 32 -3.87 -5.42 1.35
CA LEU A 32 -2.69 -4.68 1.80
C LEU A 32 -1.38 -5.31 1.34
N THR A 33 -1.28 -6.64 1.37
CA THR A 33 -0.09 -7.36 0.89
C THR A 33 0.12 -7.12 -0.60
N ILE A 34 -0.95 -7.17 -1.40
CA ILE A 34 -0.90 -6.88 -2.84
C ILE A 34 -0.46 -5.43 -3.08
N LEU A 35 -1.03 -4.46 -2.34
CA LEU A 35 -0.66 -3.05 -2.46
C LEU A 35 0.82 -2.81 -2.14
N ILE A 36 1.34 -3.38 -1.05
CA ILE A 36 2.76 -3.28 -0.69
C ILE A 36 3.65 -3.90 -1.78
N ALA A 37 3.24 -5.02 -2.38
CA ALA A 37 3.99 -5.66 -3.45
C ALA A 37 4.03 -4.78 -4.71
N ILE A 38 2.90 -4.19 -5.11
CA ILE A 38 2.80 -3.26 -6.24
C ILE A 38 3.61 -1.99 -5.96
N ASP A 39 3.50 -1.41 -4.77
CA ASP A 39 4.28 -0.24 -4.36
C ASP A 39 5.78 -0.51 -4.43
N THR A 40 6.21 -1.67 -3.92
CA THR A 40 7.62 -2.09 -3.99
C THR A 40 8.09 -2.21 -5.44
N ALA A 41 7.30 -2.85 -6.31
CA ALA A 41 7.64 -3.02 -7.72
C ALA A 41 7.72 -1.67 -8.46
N THR A 42 6.73 -0.80 -8.26
CA THR A 42 6.69 0.54 -8.87
C THR A 42 7.79 1.44 -8.34
N GLY A 43 8.11 1.37 -7.05
CA GLY A 43 9.22 2.09 -6.43
C GLY A 43 10.60 1.67 -6.98
N ILE A 44 10.80 0.37 -7.22
CA ILE A 44 11.99 -0.14 -7.91
C ILE A 44 12.07 0.42 -9.33
N ALA A 45 10.98 0.35 -10.10
CA ALA A 45 10.93 0.88 -11.46
C ALA A 45 11.22 2.39 -11.51
N ALA A 46 10.61 3.17 -10.60
CA ALA A 46 10.83 4.61 -10.47
C ALA A 46 12.29 4.93 -10.15
N SER A 47 12.94 4.14 -9.29
CA SER A 47 14.35 4.33 -8.95
C SER A 47 15.29 4.14 -10.13
N ILE A 48 15.03 3.10 -10.93
CA ILE A 48 15.79 2.79 -12.14
C ILE A 48 15.63 3.94 -13.15
N LYS A 49 14.40 4.40 -13.36
CA LYS A 49 14.09 5.49 -14.29
C LYS A 49 14.72 6.83 -13.88
N THR A 50 14.66 7.16 -12.59
CA THR A 50 15.18 8.44 -12.05
C THR A 50 16.68 8.42 -11.78
N LYS A 51 17.37 7.31 -12.05
CA LYS A 51 18.80 7.09 -11.76
C LYS A 51 19.18 7.35 -10.29
N LYS A 52 18.21 7.35 -9.37
CA LYS A 52 18.49 7.44 -7.94
C LYS A 52 19.12 6.13 -7.50
N GLN A 53 20.33 6.18 -6.93
CA GLN A 53 20.91 5.01 -6.28
C GLN A 53 20.08 4.66 -5.05
N ILE A 54 19.16 3.70 -5.21
CA ILE A 54 18.54 3.04 -4.06
C ILE A 54 19.48 1.91 -3.64
N THR A 55 20.08 2.07 -2.46
CA THR A 55 20.80 0.97 -1.83
C THR A 55 19.79 -0.06 -1.32
N SER A 56 20.15 -1.33 -1.43
CA SER A 56 19.36 -2.45 -0.89
C SER A 56 18.95 -2.26 0.57
N TRP A 57 19.76 -1.58 1.38
CA TRP A 57 19.46 -1.24 2.77
C TRP A 57 18.33 -0.22 2.92
N ARG A 58 18.31 0.84 2.10
CA ARG A 58 17.23 1.84 2.12
C ARG A 58 15.90 1.23 1.70
N MET A 59 15.92 0.34 0.71
CA MET A 59 14.73 -0.39 0.27
C MET A 59 14.23 -1.34 1.37
N PHE A 60 15.13 -2.07 2.02
CA PHE A 60 14.81 -2.95 3.14
C PHE A 60 14.18 -2.17 4.30
N ILE A 61 14.77 -1.06 4.74
CA ILE A 61 14.22 -0.23 5.82
C ILE A 61 12.83 0.31 5.46
N GLY A 62 12.64 0.77 4.21
CA GLY A 62 11.34 1.28 3.77
C GLY A 62 10.23 0.24 3.87
N ILE A 63 10.49 -0.98 3.38
CA ILE A 63 9.54 -2.10 3.46
C ILE A 63 9.35 -2.55 4.91
N PHE A 64 10.44 -2.70 5.65
CA PHE A 64 10.42 -3.14 7.04
C PHE A 64 9.59 -2.21 7.93
N LEU A 65 9.82 -0.89 7.85
CA LEU A 65 9.06 0.08 8.64
C LEU A 65 7.57 0.03 8.30
N LYS A 66 7.19 -0.10 7.03
CA LYS A 66 5.78 -0.25 6.62
C LYS A 66 5.13 -1.47 7.27
N LEU A 67 5.83 -2.60 7.27
CA LEU A 67 5.33 -3.85 7.87
C LEU A 67 5.25 -3.76 9.40
N VAL A 68 6.24 -3.15 10.05
CA VAL A 68 6.21 -2.90 11.50
C VAL A 68 5.06 -1.97 11.88
N PHE A 69 4.82 -0.89 11.12
CA PHE A 69 3.68 -0.01 11.34
C PHE A 69 2.35 -0.72 11.15
N LEU A 70 2.24 -1.57 10.12
CA LEU A 70 1.06 -2.40 9.89
C LEU A 70 0.80 -3.31 11.10
N GLU A 71 1.81 -4.03 11.59
CA GLU A 71 1.65 -4.88 12.77
C GLU A 71 1.28 -4.08 14.02
N ALA A 72 1.92 -2.94 14.26
CA ALA A 72 1.63 -2.09 15.41
C ALA A 72 0.16 -1.63 15.40
N ILE A 73 -0.35 -1.19 14.25
CA ILE A 73 -1.75 -0.80 14.05
C ILE A 73 -2.69 -1.98 14.31
N LEU A 74 -2.33 -3.18 13.86
CA LEU A 74 -3.17 -4.37 14.02
C LEU A 74 -3.23 -4.84 15.48
N TYR A 75 -2.09 -4.90 16.18
CA TYR A 75 -2.05 -5.27 17.60
C TYR A 75 -2.77 -4.25 18.47
N THR A 76 -2.55 -2.96 18.23
CA THR A 76 -3.25 -1.89 18.96
C THR A 76 -4.73 -1.87 18.63
N GLY A 77 -5.10 -2.05 17.36
CA GLY A 77 -6.49 -2.13 16.92
C GLY A 77 -7.23 -3.31 17.52
N ALA A 78 -6.63 -4.50 17.54
CA ALA A 78 -7.21 -5.69 18.17
C ALA A 78 -7.35 -5.51 19.70
N ALA A 79 -6.38 -4.86 20.35
CA ALA A 79 -6.47 -4.52 21.76
C ALA A 79 -7.61 -3.52 22.01
N ILE A 80 -7.70 -2.44 21.24
CA ILE A 80 -8.75 -1.41 21.39
C ILE A 80 -10.14 -2.01 21.14
N GLN A 81 -10.30 -2.80 20.07
CA GLN A 81 -11.58 -3.41 19.69
C GLN A 81 -12.12 -4.38 20.77
N LYS A 82 -11.23 -4.94 21.60
CA LYS A 82 -11.63 -5.74 22.77
C LYS A 82 -12.26 -4.90 23.89
N TYR A 83 -11.92 -3.62 23.99
CA TYR A 83 -12.40 -2.72 25.06
C TYR A 83 -13.43 -1.70 24.57
N ILE A 84 -13.49 -1.46 23.26
CA ILE A 84 -14.39 -0.50 22.62
C ILE A 84 -15.02 -1.21 21.42
N GLU A 85 -16.34 -1.28 21.35
CA GLU A 85 -17.09 -1.83 20.20
C GLU A 85 -17.02 -0.90 18.97
N TYR A 86 -15.80 -0.59 18.55
CA TYR A 86 -15.52 0.28 17.42
C TYR A 86 -14.59 -0.45 16.45
N ASP A 87 -14.92 -0.39 15.16
CA ASP A 87 -14.14 -1.04 14.10
C ASP A 87 -12.87 -0.24 13.75
N PHE A 88 -11.97 -0.15 14.72
CA PHE A 88 -10.70 0.56 14.56
C PHE A 88 -9.83 -0.08 13.47
N ILE A 89 -9.85 -1.41 13.38
CA ILE A 89 -9.06 -2.15 12.38
C ILE A 89 -9.53 -1.78 10.97
N GLY A 90 -10.84 -1.75 10.70
CA GLY A 90 -11.37 -1.33 9.41
C GLY A 90 -10.91 0.07 9.01
N TRP A 91 -11.06 1.05 9.91
CA TRP A 91 -10.64 2.44 9.66
C TRP A 91 -9.14 2.58 9.43
N ALA A 92 -8.32 1.98 10.29
CA ALA A 92 -6.86 2.07 10.16
C ALA A 92 -6.37 1.43 8.87
N SER A 93 -7.04 0.37 8.43
CA SER A 93 -6.73 -0.31 7.18
C SER A 93 -7.09 0.51 5.94
N ILE A 94 -8.21 1.25 5.97
CA ILE A 94 -8.55 2.21 4.90
C ILE A 94 -7.45 3.26 4.74
N VAL A 95 -6.96 3.78 5.87
CA VAL A 95 -5.86 4.77 5.87
C VAL A 95 -4.59 4.17 5.27
N LEU A 96 -4.21 2.95 5.69
CA LEU A 96 -3.03 2.26 5.16
C LEU A 96 -3.15 1.98 3.65
N CYS A 97 -4.29 1.46 3.20
CA CYS A 97 -4.56 1.26 1.78
C CYS A 97 -4.44 2.58 0.98
N SER A 98 -4.97 3.67 1.54
CA SER A 98 -4.88 4.99 0.90
C SER A 98 -3.43 5.45 0.76
N ILE A 99 -2.61 5.31 1.81
CA ILE A 99 -1.18 5.64 1.78
C ILE A 99 -0.46 4.86 0.68
N GLU A 100 -0.70 3.55 0.58
CA GLU A 100 -0.07 2.73 -0.45
C GLU A 100 -0.53 3.13 -1.87
N ILE A 101 -1.83 3.44 -2.07
CA ILE A 101 -2.33 3.92 -3.37
C ILE A 101 -1.66 5.24 -3.78
N PHE A 102 -1.50 6.19 -2.87
CA PHE A 102 -0.80 7.46 -3.16
C PHE A 102 0.69 7.22 -3.48
N SER A 103 1.35 6.33 -2.74
CA SER A 103 2.75 5.96 -3.00
C SER A 103 2.92 5.32 -4.39
N ILE A 104 2.00 4.42 -4.77
CA ILE A 104 1.95 3.82 -6.11
C ILE A 104 1.76 4.88 -7.19
N ASP A 105 0.80 5.81 -7.01
CA ASP A 105 0.56 6.90 -7.97
C ASP A 105 1.81 7.78 -8.17
N GLU A 106 2.51 8.11 -7.08
CA GLU A 106 3.75 8.88 -7.14
C GLU A 106 4.84 8.13 -7.92
N ASN A 107 4.99 6.83 -7.67
CA ASN A 107 5.95 5.99 -8.37
C ASN A 107 5.60 5.85 -9.86
N ILE A 108 4.33 5.68 -10.20
CA ILE A 108 3.86 5.62 -11.59
C ILE A 108 4.09 6.94 -12.30
N ASN A 109 3.82 8.07 -11.64
CA ASN A 109 4.11 9.39 -12.18
C ASN A 109 5.61 9.57 -12.47
N LYS A 110 6.49 9.13 -11.56
CA LYS A 110 7.95 9.14 -11.80
C LYS A 110 8.37 8.27 -13.00
N VAL A 111 7.69 7.15 -13.25
CA VAL A 111 8.03 6.21 -14.32
C VAL A 111 7.48 6.67 -15.68
N PHE A 112 6.20 7.05 -15.72
CA PHE A 112 5.44 7.27 -16.95
C PHE A 112 5.07 8.73 -17.20
N GLY A 113 5.25 9.62 -16.23
CA GLY A 113 4.96 11.05 -16.35
C GLY A 113 3.48 11.42 -16.19
N PHE A 114 2.62 10.52 -15.70
CA PHE A 114 1.21 10.81 -15.42
C PHE A 114 0.76 10.21 -14.09
N SER A 115 -0.24 10.86 -13.48
CA SER A 115 -0.92 10.38 -12.26
C SER A 115 -2.20 9.64 -12.66
N ILE A 116 -2.34 8.40 -12.20
CA ILE A 116 -3.56 7.59 -12.32
C ILE A 116 -4.70 8.28 -11.58
N ILE A 117 -4.46 8.78 -10.37
CA ILE A 117 -5.49 9.45 -9.56
C ILE A 117 -6.05 10.67 -10.32
N THR A 118 -5.15 11.49 -10.87
CA THR A 118 -5.54 12.67 -11.65
C THR A 118 -6.30 12.27 -12.92
N THR A 119 -5.88 11.18 -13.57
CA THR A 119 -6.52 10.68 -14.79
C THR A 119 -7.94 10.17 -14.50
N ILE A 120 -8.12 9.37 -13.45
CA ILE A 120 -9.43 8.89 -13.00
C ILE A 120 -10.33 10.08 -12.65
N LYS A 121 -9.82 11.07 -11.92
CA LYS A 121 -10.59 12.27 -11.57
C LYS A 121 -11.07 13.01 -12.82
N LYS A 122 -10.20 13.21 -13.81
CA LYS A 122 -10.57 13.84 -15.10
C LYS A 122 -11.68 13.07 -15.83
N ILE A 123 -11.58 11.74 -15.87
CA ILE A 123 -12.62 10.89 -16.48
C ILE A 123 -13.94 11.03 -15.73
N TYR A 124 -13.92 11.03 -14.40
CA TYR A 124 -15.11 11.23 -13.58
C TYR A 124 -15.77 12.59 -13.85
N ASP A 125 -14.99 13.67 -13.81
CA ASP A 125 -15.48 15.04 -14.03
C ASP A 125 -16.09 15.18 -15.43
N THR A 126 -15.44 14.61 -16.46
CA THR A 126 -15.95 14.62 -17.84
C THR A 126 -17.28 13.88 -17.99
N ASN A 127 -17.41 12.71 -17.36
CA ASN A 127 -18.66 11.94 -17.39
C ASN A 127 -19.77 12.63 -16.62
N LYS A 128 -19.44 13.28 -15.50
CA LYS A 128 -20.40 14.07 -14.73
C LYS A 128 -20.97 15.21 -15.56
N GLU A 129 -20.11 16.00 -16.22
CA GLU A 129 -20.55 17.08 -17.12
C GLU A 129 -21.43 16.56 -18.27
N PHE A 130 -21.08 15.40 -18.84
CA PHE A 130 -21.90 14.78 -19.89
C PHE A 130 -23.29 14.38 -19.37
N LEU A 131 -23.37 13.75 -18.19
CA LEU A 131 -24.64 13.37 -17.58
C LEU A 131 -25.49 14.59 -17.20
N ASP A 132 -24.86 15.65 -16.68
CA ASP A 132 -25.55 16.90 -16.33
C ASP A 132 -26.09 17.62 -17.58
N LYS A 133 -25.42 17.49 -18.75
CA LYS A 133 -25.93 17.99 -20.03
C LYS A 133 -27.09 17.18 -20.61
N ILE A 134 -27.22 15.90 -20.27
CA ILE A 134 -28.35 15.06 -20.73
C ILE A 134 -29.60 15.28 -19.88
N LYS A 135 -29.45 15.68 -18.62
CA LYS A 135 -30.56 15.91 -17.69
C LYS A 135 -31.24 17.28 -17.83
N ASN A 136 -30.59 18.23 -18.49
CA ASN A 136 -31.12 19.57 -18.78
C ASN A 136 -31.54 19.67 -20.24
#